data_AF-A0A4S3LUR7-F1
#
_entry.id   AF-A0A4S3LUR7-F1
#
_cell.length_a   1.000
_cell.length_b   1.000
_cell.length_c   1.000
_cell.angle_alpha   90.00
_cell.angle_beta   90.00
_cell.angle_gamma   90.00
#
_symmetry.space_group_name_H-M   'P 1'
#
loop_
_entity.id
_entity.type
_entity.pdbx_description
1 polymer ?
#
loop_
_entity_poly.entity_id
_entity_poly.type
_entity_poly.pdbx_seq_one_letter_code
_entity_poly.pdbx_strand_id
1 'polypeptide(L)'
;GEEPITLSGTLYPEISGGDISLEMLRAMAYTGLAWPLVEGTGRIYGMYVITALKQTRAEFFNDGKARKIDFTLSLKKANEDLLESINEYAGDVMNYVVGS
;
A
#
# COMPACT_ATOMS: atom_id res chain seq x y z
N GLY A 1 9.75 -13.45 -15.79
CA GLY A 1 9.32 -13.02 -14.45
C GLY A 1 8.52 -11.75 -14.62
N GLU A 2 7.44 -11.57 -13.87
CA GLU A 2 6.67 -10.31 -13.91
C GLU A 2 7.49 -9.19 -13.24
N GLU A 3 7.62 -8.06 -13.95
CA GLU A 3 8.35 -6.88 -13.48
C GLU A 3 7.55 -6.20 -12.34
N PRO A 4 8.18 -5.85 -11.21
CA PRO A 4 7.51 -5.07 -10.18
C PRO A 4 7.13 -3.68 -10.71
N ILE A 5 5.90 -3.25 -10.42
CA ILE A 5 5.45 -1.89 -10.75
C ILE A 5 5.92 -0.96 -9.65
N THR A 6 6.49 0.17 -10.03
CA THR A 6 6.88 1.24 -9.09
C THR A 6 6.04 2.47 -9.34
N LEU A 7 5.37 2.96 -8.29
CA LEU A 7 4.61 4.20 -8.29
C LEU A 7 5.32 5.21 -7.38
N SER A 8 5.64 6.38 -7.93
CA SER A 8 6.23 7.48 -7.17
C SER A 8 5.28 8.66 -7.16
N GLY A 9 5.24 9.37 -6.05
CA GLY A 9 4.41 10.55 -5.91
C GLY A 9 4.91 11.48 -4.81
N THR A 10 4.31 12.66 -4.76
CA THR A 10 4.59 13.66 -3.73
C THR A 10 3.27 14.05 -3.07
N LEU A 11 3.24 14.01 -1.74
CA LEU A 11 2.14 14.50 -0.94
C LEU A 11 2.51 15.82 -0.29
N TYR A 12 1.55 16.75 -0.26
CA TYR A 12 1.63 18.02 0.46
C TYR A 12 0.59 17.98 1.59
N PRO A 13 0.96 17.58 2.82
CA PRO A 13 0.01 17.26 3.87
C PRO A 13 -0.93 18.41 4.25
N GLU A 14 -0.51 19.66 4.09
CA GLU A 14 -1.35 20.84 4.33
C GLU A 14 -2.54 20.96 3.38
N ILE A 15 -2.43 20.40 2.18
CA ILE A 15 -3.48 20.46 1.15
C ILE A 15 -4.25 19.14 1.09
N SER A 16 -3.61 18.01 1.43
CA SER A 16 -4.13 16.65 1.14
C SER A 16 -4.35 15.72 2.33
N GLY A 17 -3.99 16.07 3.57
CA GLY A 17 -4.06 15.13 4.71
C GLY A 17 -3.11 13.92 4.58
N GLY A 18 -2.00 14.10 3.83
CA GLY A 18 -1.16 13.03 3.29
C GLY A 18 -0.56 12.02 4.28
N ASP A 19 -0.39 12.37 5.55
CA ASP A 19 0.10 11.41 6.55
C ASP A 19 -0.87 10.23 6.75
N ILE A 20 -2.19 10.47 6.73
CA ILE A 20 -3.19 9.41 6.90
C ILE A 20 -3.15 8.43 5.72
N SER A 21 -3.01 8.93 4.50
CA SER A 21 -2.94 8.10 3.30
C SER A 21 -1.71 7.19 3.30
N LEU A 22 -0.56 7.69 3.75
CA LEU A 22 0.66 6.89 3.86
C LEU A 22 0.56 5.83 4.95
N GLU A 23 -0.09 6.13 6.07
CA GLU A 23 -0.34 5.13 7.12
C GLU A 23 -1.32 4.04 6.65
N MET A 24 -2.34 4.39 5.87
CA MET A 24 -3.20 3.39 5.22
C MET A 24 -2.41 2.49 4.25
N LEU A 25 -1.54 3.06 3.41
CA LEU A 25 -0.67 2.29 2.51
C LEU A 25 0.26 1.36 3.29
N ARG A 26 0.78 1.82 4.43
CA ARG A 26 1.61 1.01 5.33
C ARG A 26 0.81 -0.13 5.96
N ALA A 27 -0.41 0.13 6.44
CA ALA A 27 -1.28 -0.90 6.98
C ALA A 27 -1.63 -1.95 5.91
N MET A 28 -1.98 -1.53 4.70
CA MET A 28 -2.25 -2.41 3.56
C MET A 28 -1.03 -3.26 3.17
N ALA A 29 0.19 -2.72 3.29
CA ALA A 29 1.41 -3.49 3.09
C ALA A 29 1.62 -4.54 4.19
N TYR A 30 1.32 -4.20 5.45
CA TYR A 30 1.45 -5.13 6.58
C TYR A 30 0.48 -6.31 6.52
N THR A 31 -0.71 -6.15 5.93
CA THR A 31 -1.63 -7.28 5.76
C THR A 31 -1.08 -8.31 4.79
N GLY A 32 -0.15 -7.94 3.89
CA GLY A 32 0.36 -8.78 2.83
C GLY A 32 -0.70 -9.17 1.79
N LEU A 33 -1.93 -8.62 1.90
CA LEU A 33 -3.03 -8.92 1.00
C LEU A 33 -2.82 -8.26 -0.36
N ALA A 34 -3.42 -8.84 -1.38
CA ALA A 34 -3.51 -8.20 -2.69
C ALA A 34 -4.66 -7.19 -2.71
N TRP A 35 -4.38 -6.01 -3.24
CA TRP A 35 -5.31 -4.89 -3.34
C TRP A 35 -5.57 -4.53 -4.81
N PRO A 36 -6.77 -4.08 -5.18
CA PRO A 36 -7.05 -3.65 -6.54
C PRO A 36 -6.28 -2.36 -6.85
N LEU A 37 -5.47 -2.39 -7.92
CA LEU A 37 -4.84 -1.18 -8.45
C LEU A 37 -5.79 -0.53 -9.46
N VAL A 38 -6.32 0.63 -9.07
CA VAL A 38 -7.27 1.40 -9.87
C VAL A 38 -6.67 2.76 -10.21
N GLU A 39 -6.62 3.11 -11.49
CA GLU A 39 -6.24 4.45 -11.95
C GLU A 39 -7.43 5.41 -11.80
N GLY A 40 -7.15 6.71 -11.63
CA GLY A 40 -8.18 7.76 -11.50
C GLY A 40 -9.13 7.90 -12.69
N THR A 41 -8.84 7.26 -13.83
CA THR A 41 -9.74 7.13 -15.00
C THR A 41 -10.81 6.05 -14.81
N GLY A 42 -10.71 5.24 -13.75
CA GLY A 42 -11.55 4.07 -13.49
C GLY A 42 -10.97 2.75 -14.04
N ARG A 43 -9.79 2.77 -14.67
CA ARG A 43 -9.16 1.55 -15.19
C ARG A 43 -8.58 0.69 -14.06
N ILE A 44 -8.97 -0.57 -14.01
CA ILE A 44 -8.46 -1.57 -13.07
C ILE A 44 -7.30 -2.33 -13.74
N TYR A 45 -6.13 -2.32 -13.12
CA TYR A 45 -4.93 -3.00 -13.63
C TYR A 45 -4.78 -4.43 -13.10
N GLY A 46 -5.56 -4.81 -12.10
CA GLY A 46 -5.53 -6.11 -11.44
C GLY A 46 -5.24 -6.01 -9.94
N MET A 47 -4.95 -7.15 -9.33
CA MET A 47 -4.64 -7.28 -7.90
C MET A 47 -3.13 -7.24 -7.68
N TYR A 48 -2.69 -6.40 -6.74
CA TYR A 48 -1.27 -6.18 -6.44
C TYR A 48 -1.01 -6.24 -4.95
N VAL A 49 0.07 -6.91 -4.58
CA VAL A 49 0.60 -6.88 -3.21
C VAL A 49 1.61 -5.74 -3.12
N ILE A 50 1.52 -4.96 -2.04
CA ILE A 50 2.53 -3.93 -1.73
C ILE A 50 3.75 -4.63 -1.12
N THR A 51 4.89 -4.51 -1.77
CA THR A 51 6.14 -5.16 -1.32
C THR A 51 7.10 -4.20 -0.64
N ALA A 52 7.02 -2.91 -0.96
CA ALA A 52 7.79 -1.88 -0.27
C ALA A 52 7.10 -0.52 -0.34
N LEU A 53 7.27 0.27 0.72
CA LEU A 53 6.92 1.69 0.76
C LEU A 53 8.11 2.46 1.35
N LYS A 54 8.70 3.34 0.55
CA LYS A 54 9.72 4.30 0.97
C LYS A 54 9.12 5.69 1.00
N GLN A 55 9.50 6.49 1.99
CA GLN A 55 9.08 7.88 2.11
C GLN A 55 10.27 8.74 2.55
N THR A 56 10.35 9.93 1.98
CA THR A 56 11.31 10.98 2.32
C THR A 56 10.54 12.22 2.68
N ARG A 57 10.68 12.65 3.94
CA ARG A 57 10.05 13.87 4.46
C ARG A 57 11.00 15.05 4.26
N ALA A 58 10.47 16.15 3.74
CA ALA A 58 11.20 17.39 3.50
C ALA A 58 10.34 18.60 3.89
N GLU A 59 11.01 19.74 4.05
CA GLU A 59 10.41 21.03 4.40
C GLU A 59 9.55 20.95 5.67
N PHE A 60 10.18 21.09 6.83
CA PHE A 60 9.48 20.91 8.11
C PHE A 60 8.92 22.24 8.65
N PHE A 61 7.74 22.17 9.25
CA PHE A 61 7.20 23.22 10.12
C PHE A 61 7.99 23.30 11.43
N ASN A 62 7.80 24.40 12.16
CA ASN A 62 8.36 24.58 13.50
C ASN A 62 7.84 23.52 14.51
N ASP A 63 6.72 22.86 14.23
CA ASP A 63 6.17 21.77 15.03
C ASP A 63 6.69 20.38 14.62
N GLY A 64 7.58 20.31 13.61
CA GLY A 64 8.17 19.07 13.10
C GLY A 64 7.34 18.32 12.05
N LYS A 65 6.17 18.82 11.64
CA LYS A 65 5.41 18.22 10.53
C LYS A 65 6.06 18.51 9.19
N ALA A 66 6.07 17.54 8.29
CA ALA A 66 6.59 17.70 6.94
C ALA A 66 5.57 18.40 6.02
N ARG A 67 6.00 19.40 5.27
CA ARG A 67 5.23 20.06 4.21
C ARG A 67 5.23 19.27 2.92
N LYS A 68 6.28 18.48 2.71
CA LYS A 68 6.46 17.68 1.51
C LYS A 68 6.88 16.26 1.90
N ILE A 69 6.18 15.28 1.34
CA ILE A 69 6.53 13.87 1.50
C ILE A 69 6.63 13.25 0.12
N ASP A 70 7.85 12.95 -0.32
CA ASP A 70 8.11 12.18 -1.52
C ASP A 70 8.03 10.70 -1.16
N PHE A 71 7.26 9.90 -1.90
CA PHE A 71 7.11 8.47 -1.64
C PHE A 71 7.33 7.63 -2.90
N THR A 72 7.74 6.38 -2.66
CA THR A 72 7.89 5.34 -3.67
C THR A 72 7.24 4.07 -3.16
N LEU A 73 6.27 3.55 -3.91
CA LEU A 73 5.53 2.33 -3.66
C LEU A 73 5.96 1.26 -4.68
N SER A 74 6.41 0.12 -4.19
CA SER A 74 6.71 -1.05 -5.02
C SER A 74 5.57 -2.06 -4.91
N LEU A 75 5.08 -2.50 -6.06
CA LEU A 75 3.96 -3.40 -6.21
C LEU A 75 4.39 -4.64 -6.98
N LYS A 76 3.93 -5.80 -6.52
CA LYS A 76 4.04 -7.05 -7.27
C LYS A 76 2.64 -7.51 -7.64
N LYS A 77 2.44 -7.85 -8.90
CA LYS A 77 1.17 -8.41 -9.35
C LYS A 77 0.95 -9.75 -8.64
N ALA A 78 -0.26 -9.95 -8.14
CA ALA A 78 -0.61 -11.22 -7.52
C ALA A 78 -0.92 -12.22 -8.64
N ASN A 79 -0.12 -13.29 -8.74
CA ASN A 79 -0.49 -14.46 -9.52
C ASN A 79 -1.61 -15.21 -8.81
N GLU A 80 -2.39 -16.02 -9.55
CA GLU A 80 -3.48 -16.84 -8.98
C GLU A 80 -2.99 -17.68 -7.79
N ASP A 81 -1.79 -18.28 -7.86
CA ASP A 81 -1.24 -19.07 -6.74
C ASP A 81 -0.90 -18.24 -5.48
N LEU A 82 -0.50 -16.97 -5.63
CA LEU A 82 -0.23 -16.10 -4.48
C LEU A 82 -1.54 -15.58 -3.87
N LEU A 83 -2.54 -15.29 -4.70
CA LEU A 83 -3.88 -14.94 -4.21
C LEU A 83 -4.50 -16.10 -3.44
N GLU A 84 -4.35 -17.32 -3.96
CA GLU A 84 -4.90 -18.53 -3.35
C GLU A 84 -4.21 -18.83 -2.00
N SER A 85 -2.88 -18.78 -1.96
CA SER A 85 -2.13 -18.97 -0.70
C SER A 85 -2.39 -17.85 0.32
N ILE A 86 -2.43 -16.58 -0.08
CA ILE A 86 -2.77 -15.48 0.84
C ILE A 86 -4.19 -15.65 1.40
N ASN A 87 -5.15 -16.06 0.56
CA ASN A 87 -6.52 -16.27 0.99
C ASN A 87 -6.64 -17.48 1.94
N GLU A 88 -5.86 -18.54 1.71
CA GLU A 88 -5.73 -19.69 2.60
C GLU A 88 -5.16 -19.29 3.97
N TYR A 89 -4.04 -18.55 3.99
CA TYR A 89 -3.45 -18.03 5.23
C TYR A 89 -4.39 -17.07 5.99
N ALA A 90 -5.05 -16.15 5.29
CA ALA A 90 -5.99 -15.23 5.91
C ALA A 90 -7.24 -15.96 6.45
N GLY A 91 -7.72 -16.98 5.73
CA GLY A 91 -8.81 -17.85 6.17
C GLY A 91 -8.48 -18.60 7.46
N ASP A 92 -7.27 -19.14 7.56
CA ASP A 92 -6.81 -19.86 8.76
C ASP A 92 -6.70 -18.96 9.99
N VAL A 93 -6.15 -17.75 9.82
CA VAL A 93 -6.07 -16.77 10.92
C VAL A 93 -7.47 -16.33 11.37
N MET A 94 -8.41 -16.14 10.44
CA MET A 94 -9.78 -15.77 10.76
C MET A 94 -10.54 -16.91 11.44
N ASN A 95 -10.34 -18.16 11.01
CA ASN A 95 -10.92 -19.33 11.68
C ASN A 95 -10.39 -19.49 13.12
N TYR A 96 -9.10 -19.20 13.34
CA TYR A 96 -8.53 -19.23 14.68
C TYR A 96 -9.12 -18.17 15.62
N VAL A 97 -9.40 -16.96 15.09
CA VAL A 97 -9.93 -15.84 15.89
C VAL A 97 -11.45 -15.92 16.10
N VAL A 98 -12.21 -16.45 15.15
CA VAL A 98 -13.68 -16.53 15.20
C VAL A 98 -14.16 -17.87 15.81
N GLY A 99 -13.30 -18.90 15.84
CA GLY A 99 -13.61 -20.23 16.36
C GLY A 99 -13.45 -20.42 17.88
N SER A 100 -13.32 -19.36 18.68
CA SER A 100 -13.24 -19.42 20.16
C SER A 100 -14.55 -19.01 20.83
#